data_AF-A0A843XG20-F1
#
_entry.id   AF-A0A843XG20-F1
#
_cell.length_a   1.000
_cell.length_b   1.000
_cell.length_c   1.000
_cell.angle_alpha   90.00
_cell.angle_beta   90.00
_cell.angle_gamma   90.00
#
_symmetry.space_group_name_H-M   'P 1'
#
loop_
_entity.id
_entity.type
_entity.pdbx_description
1 polymer ?
#
loop_
_entity_poly.entity_id
_entity_poly.type
_entity_poly.pdbx_seq_one_letter_code
_entity_poly.pdbx_strand_id
1 'polypeptide(L)'
;MAAQTWIVGKWLSPREQRWAPPGTHFHQFVVPPIFGFRRDCTYGKLAAMRLPKDVQGLNMCEYTLDRGIVHACHAGGVVHFLEGWTHHEVGALDVDRIDIVWEAALRHGLTPA
;
A
#
# COMPACT_ATOMS: atom_id res chain seq x y z
N MET A 1 -7.75 25.72 -3.97
CA MET A 1 -8.50 25.02 -2.91
C MET A 1 -7.73 23.77 -2.57
N ALA A 2 -7.41 23.51 -1.30
CA ALA A 2 -6.71 22.30 -0.90
C ALA A 2 -7.58 21.08 -1.24
N ALA A 3 -7.03 20.09 -1.94
CA ALA A 3 -7.75 18.85 -2.19
C ALA A 3 -8.08 18.19 -0.84
N GLN A 4 -9.34 17.84 -0.62
CA GLN A 4 -9.72 17.11 0.58
C GLN A 4 -9.22 15.67 0.47
N THR A 5 -8.54 15.19 1.50
CA THR A 5 -7.98 13.84 1.57
C THR A 5 -9.03 12.91 2.17
N TRP A 6 -9.27 11.76 1.52
CA TRP A 6 -10.13 10.71 2.05
C TRP A 6 -9.39 9.36 2.08
N ILE A 7 -9.36 8.71 3.23
CA ILE A 7 -8.68 7.42 3.41
C ILE A 7 -9.68 6.28 3.27
N VAL A 8 -9.36 5.29 2.45
CA VAL A 8 -10.23 4.16 2.11
C VAL A 8 -9.56 2.85 2.52
N GLY A 9 -9.99 2.31 3.66
CA GLY A 9 -9.55 1.00 4.15
C GLY A 9 -10.46 -0.17 3.77
N LYS A 10 -11.63 0.09 3.20
CA LYS A 10 -12.61 -0.92 2.77
C LYS A 10 -13.11 -0.59 1.38
N TRP A 11 -13.49 -1.61 0.62
CA TRP A 11 -13.99 -1.42 -0.74
C TRP A 11 -15.26 -0.56 -0.74
N LEU A 12 -15.34 0.40 -1.66
CA LEU A 12 -16.44 1.35 -1.78
C LEU A 12 -17.14 1.23 -3.14
N SER A 13 -18.46 1.13 -3.09
CA SER A 13 -19.32 1.23 -4.26
C SER A 13 -19.34 2.66 -4.83
N PRO A 14 -19.74 2.84 -6.11
CA PRO A 14 -19.92 4.16 -6.72
C PRO A 14 -20.83 5.12 -5.93
N ARG A 15 -21.81 4.58 -5.20
CA ARG A 15 -22.72 5.38 -4.38
C ARG A 15 -22.02 5.88 -3.12
N GLU A 16 -21.24 5.04 -2.45
CA GLU A 16 -20.51 5.39 -1.22
C GLU A 16 -19.41 6.42 -1.48
N GLN A 17 -18.79 6.40 -2.67
CA GLN A 17 -17.83 7.43 -3.08
C GLN A 17 -18.45 8.84 -3.13
N ARG A 18 -19.79 8.97 -3.16
CA ARG A 18 -20.47 10.27 -3.13
C ARG A 18 -20.53 10.91 -1.75
N TRP A 19 -20.15 10.18 -0.70
CA TRP A 19 -20.01 10.74 0.65
C TRP A 19 -18.81 11.67 0.76
N ALA A 20 -17.80 11.47 -0.07
CA ALA A 20 -16.66 12.37 -0.15
C ALA A 20 -17.04 13.65 -0.94
N PRO A 21 -16.59 14.84 -0.50
CA PRO A 21 -16.85 16.09 -1.20
C PRO A 21 -16.20 16.16 -2.60
N PRO A 22 -16.71 17.02 -3.51
CA PRO A 22 -16.08 17.26 -4.81
C PRO A 22 -14.61 17.68 -4.69
N GLY A 23 -13.75 17.24 -5.61
CA GLY A 23 -12.31 17.53 -5.57
C GLY A 23 -11.50 16.66 -4.60
N THR A 24 -12.10 15.60 -4.03
CA THR A 24 -11.43 14.68 -3.11
C THR A 24 -10.30 13.90 -3.79
N HIS A 25 -9.19 13.70 -3.07
CA HIS A 25 -8.20 12.67 -3.38
C HIS A 25 -8.39 11.46 -2.46
N PHE A 26 -8.68 10.30 -3.04
CA PHE A 26 -8.85 9.04 -2.32
C PHE A 26 -7.50 8.32 -2.14
N HIS A 27 -6.99 8.25 -0.91
CA HIS A 27 -5.88 7.36 -0.54
C HIS A 27 -6.44 5.97 -0.25
N GLN A 28 -5.96 4.96 -0.99
CA GLN A 28 -6.53 3.62 -0.96
C GLN A 28 -5.60 2.63 -0.26
N PHE A 29 -6.15 1.88 0.68
CA PHE A 29 -5.47 0.79 1.40
C PHE A 29 -6.19 -0.56 1.22
N VAL A 30 -7.21 -0.60 0.35
CA VAL A 30 -7.98 -1.80 0.04
C VAL A 30 -7.46 -2.49 -1.22
N VAL A 31 -7.35 -3.82 -1.19
CA VAL A 31 -7.00 -4.65 -2.35
C VAL A 31 -8.20 -5.54 -2.70
N PRO A 32 -8.70 -5.56 -3.94
CA PRO A 32 -8.30 -4.72 -5.08
C PRO A 32 -8.71 -3.24 -4.87
N PRO A 33 -8.09 -2.28 -5.60
CA PRO A 33 -8.42 -0.87 -5.47
C PRO A 33 -9.88 -0.60 -5.85
N ILE A 34 -10.47 0.48 -5.31
CA ILE A 34 -11.83 0.88 -5.66
C ILE A 34 -11.87 1.40 -7.10
N PHE A 35 -13.01 1.19 -7.76
CA PHE A 35 -13.20 1.67 -9.12
C PHE A 35 -13.34 3.21 -9.14
N GLY A 36 -12.54 3.88 -9.96
CA GLY A 36 -12.52 5.34 -10.09
C GLY A 36 -13.76 5.90 -10.81
N PHE A 37 -14.87 6.06 -10.08
CA PHE A 37 -16.16 6.46 -10.65
C PHE A 37 -16.38 7.97 -10.76
N ARG A 38 -15.88 8.76 -9.80
CA ARG A 38 -16.07 10.21 -9.71
C ARG A 38 -15.05 10.94 -10.58
N ARG A 39 -15.51 11.61 -11.64
CA ARG A 39 -14.66 12.39 -12.56
C ARG A 39 -14.08 13.66 -11.94
N ASP A 40 -14.72 14.16 -10.90
CA ASP A 40 -14.31 15.34 -10.13
C ASP A 40 -13.43 14.99 -8.92
N CYS A 41 -13.03 13.72 -8.78
CA CYS A 41 -12.11 13.25 -7.74
C CYS A 41 -10.88 12.59 -8.37
N THR A 42 -9.86 12.38 -7.56
CA THR A 42 -8.65 11.64 -7.94
C THR A 42 -8.44 10.44 -7.02
N TYR A 43 -7.72 9.43 -7.50
CA TYR A 43 -7.56 8.15 -6.81
C TYR A 43 -6.07 7.81 -6.75
N GLY A 44 -5.55 7.68 -5.53
CA GLY A 44 -4.18 7.25 -5.30
C GLY A 44 -3.98 5.78 -5.68
N LYS A 45 -2.76 5.42 -6.08
CA LYS A 45 -2.38 4.02 -6.29
C LYS A 45 -2.24 3.31 -4.94
N LEU A 46 -2.39 1.99 -4.94
CA LEU A 46 -2.04 1.18 -3.78
C LEU A 46 -0.54 1.24 -3.55
N ALA A 47 -0.14 1.38 -2.29
CA ALA A 47 1.27 1.39 -1.92
C ALA A 47 1.94 0.09 -2.36
N ALA A 48 3.09 0.24 -3.02
CA ALA A 48 3.86 -0.86 -3.57
C ALA A 48 5.36 -0.59 -3.38
N MET A 49 6.12 -1.68 -3.31
CA MET A 49 7.57 -1.65 -3.17
C MET A 49 8.19 -2.49 -4.27
N ARG A 50 9.26 -1.97 -4.85
CA ARG A 50 10.14 -2.68 -5.77
C ARG A 50 11.12 -3.54 -4.98
N LEU A 51 11.25 -4.78 -5.39
CA LEU A 51 12.21 -5.73 -4.84
C LEU A 51 13.61 -5.52 -5.42
N PRO A 52 14.66 -5.98 -4.72
CA PRO A 52 16.01 -6.08 -5.28
C PRO A 52 16.01 -6.88 -6.60
N LYS A 53 16.87 -6.47 -7.54
CA LYS A 53 16.92 -7.08 -8.89
C LYS A 53 17.32 -8.55 -8.88
N ASP A 54 18.08 -8.96 -7.88
CA ASP A 54 18.67 -10.27 -7.69
C ASP A 54 17.88 -11.16 -6.73
N VAL A 55 16.67 -10.74 -6.32
CA VAL A 55 15.80 -11.50 -5.41
C VAL A 55 15.59 -12.95 -5.89
N GLN A 56 15.70 -13.90 -4.97
CA GLN A 56 15.48 -15.33 -5.20
C GLN A 56 14.45 -15.88 -4.23
N GLY A 57 13.82 -17.00 -4.57
CA GLY A 57 12.92 -17.73 -3.66
C GLY A 57 11.57 -17.06 -3.39
N LEU A 58 11.24 -15.98 -4.12
CA LEU A 58 9.97 -15.28 -3.99
C LEU A 58 9.25 -15.27 -5.35
N ASN A 59 8.07 -15.89 -5.39
CA ASN A 59 7.15 -15.83 -6.53
C ASN A 59 5.91 -15.03 -6.12
N MET A 60 5.48 -14.10 -6.96
CA MET A 60 4.31 -13.25 -6.70
C MET A 60 3.41 -13.14 -7.94
N CYS A 61 2.13 -12.92 -7.70
CA CYS A 61 1.22 -12.49 -8.75
C CYS A 61 1.48 -11.02 -9.09
N GLU A 62 1.78 -10.76 -10.36
CA GLU A 62 1.98 -9.39 -10.86
C GLU A 62 0.65 -8.59 -10.86
N TYR A 63 -0.52 -9.24 -11.01
CA TYR A 63 -1.86 -8.62 -10.99
C TYR A 63 -1.95 -7.26 -11.72
N THR A 64 -1.82 -6.13 -10.99
CA THR A 64 -1.83 -4.76 -11.55
C THR A 64 -0.49 -4.03 -11.40
N LEU A 65 0.53 -4.73 -10.92
CA LEU A 65 1.89 -4.28 -10.65
C LEU A 65 2.85 -4.79 -11.73
N ASP A 66 3.93 -4.05 -11.98
CA ASP A 66 4.97 -4.50 -12.89
C ASP A 66 5.83 -5.62 -12.26
N ARG A 67 6.57 -6.34 -13.10
CA ARG A 67 7.55 -7.35 -12.67
C ARG A 67 8.52 -6.78 -11.62
N GLY A 68 8.71 -7.54 -10.55
CA GLY A 68 9.59 -7.16 -9.44
C GLY A 68 9.01 -6.09 -8.51
N ILE A 69 7.72 -5.78 -8.61
CA ILE A 69 7.00 -4.91 -7.69
C ILE A 69 5.97 -5.76 -6.93
N VAL A 70 5.87 -5.54 -5.62
CA VAL A 70 4.88 -6.15 -4.74
C VAL A 70 4.10 -5.08 -3.99
N HIS A 71 2.88 -5.40 -3.56
CA HIS A 71 2.16 -4.52 -2.65
C HIS A 71 2.96 -4.32 -1.35
N ALA A 72 2.88 -3.12 -0.77
CA ALA A 72 3.64 -2.76 0.43
C ALA A 72 3.33 -3.70 1.61
N CYS A 73 2.10 -4.25 1.70
CA CYS A 73 1.74 -5.24 2.71
C CYS A 73 2.54 -6.56 2.56
N HIS A 74 2.81 -7.02 1.33
CA HIS A 74 3.63 -8.20 1.09
C HIS A 74 5.12 -7.90 1.36
N ALA A 75 5.60 -6.72 0.95
CA ALA A 75 6.93 -6.24 1.29
C ALA A 75 7.16 -6.19 2.80
N GLY A 76 6.17 -5.71 3.57
CA GLY A 76 6.20 -5.71 5.03
C GLY A 76 6.37 -7.11 5.61
N GLY A 77 5.65 -8.11 5.07
CA GLY A 77 5.82 -9.51 5.46
C GLY A 77 7.22 -10.07 5.16
N VAL A 78 7.81 -9.68 4.02
CA VAL A 78 9.20 -10.05 3.67
C VAL A 78 10.19 -9.41 4.65
N VAL A 79 10.06 -8.11 4.94
CA VAL A 79 10.92 -7.40 5.89
C VAL A 79 10.80 -8.01 7.28
N HIS A 80 9.58 -8.30 7.74
CA HIS A 80 9.32 -8.96 9.02
C HIS A 80 10.06 -10.30 9.14
N PHE A 81 10.04 -11.11 8.07
CA PHE A 81 10.78 -12.37 8.02
C PHE A 81 12.30 -12.17 8.04
N LEU A 82 12.82 -11.25 7.23
CA LEU A 82 14.26 -10.99 7.12
C LEU A 82 14.87 -10.42 8.41
N GLU A 83 14.12 -9.59 9.13
CA GLU A 83 14.54 -9.02 10.42
C GLU A 83 14.37 -9.99 11.60
N GLY A 84 13.73 -11.15 11.38
CA GLY A 84 13.50 -12.15 12.42
C GLY A 84 12.58 -11.65 13.54
N TRP A 85 11.68 -10.72 13.24
CA TRP A 85 10.75 -10.19 14.22
C TRP A 85 9.71 -11.25 14.62
N THR A 86 9.32 -11.24 15.90
CA THR A 86 8.46 -12.28 16.50
C THR A 86 7.10 -11.74 16.96
N HIS A 87 6.89 -10.43 16.90
CA HIS A 87 5.62 -9.81 17.23
C HIS A 87 4.55 -10.06 16.15
N HIS A 88 3.28 -9.84 16.51
CA HIS A 88 2.16 -10.00 15.59
C HIS A 88 1.95 -8.73 14.76
N GLU A 89 1.84 -8.91 13.44
CA GLU A 89 1.55 -7.83 12.47
C GLU A 89 0.04 -7.69 12.16
N VAL A 90 -0.82 -8.41 12.89
CA VAL A 90 -2.27 -8.38 12.71
C VAL A 90 -2.90 -7.53 13.82
N GLY A 91 -3.54 -6.42 13.44
CA GLY A 91 -4.26 -5.57 14.37
C GLY A 91 -4.10 -4.10 14.05
N ALA A 92 -4.19 -3.27 15.08
CA ALA A 92 -3.87 -1.85 14.97
C ALA A 92 -2.39 -1.67 14.61
N LEU A 93 -2.10 -0.68 13.76
CA LEU A 93 -0.74 -0.30 13.41
C LEU A 93 0.01 0.21 14.64
N ASP A 94 1.19 -0.33 14.92
CA ASP A 94 2.14 0.25 15.87
C ASP A 94 2.86 1.43 15.21
N VAL A 95 2.44 2.65 15.57
CA VAL A 95 2.93 3.88 14.95
C VAL A 95 4.41 4.15 15.25
N ASP A 96 4.92 3.67 16.38
CA ASP A 96 6.31 3.89 16.79
C ASP A 96 7.29 3.02 15.97
N ARG A 97 6.77 2.01 15.26
CA ARG A 97 7.55 1.12 14.40
C ARG A 97 7.61 1.55 12.94
N ILE A 98 6.85 2.56 12.51
CA ILE A 98 6.77 2.95 11.09
C ILE A 98 8.17 3.22 10.51
N ASP A 99 8.96 4.07 11.16
CA ASP A 99 10.29 4.43 10.69
C ASP A 99 11.26 3.25 10.78
N ILE A 100 11.13 2.41 11.81
CA ILE A 100 11.95 1.20 11.98
C ILE A 100 11.73 0.23 10.81
N VAL A 101 10.46 -0.03 10.46
CA VAL A 101 10.12 -0.90 9.33
C VAL A 101 10.55 -0.30 8.00
N TRP A 102 10.39 1.01 7.85
CA TRP A 102 10.80 1.71 6.64
C TRP A 102 12.31 1.61 6.38
N GLU A 103 13.12 1.93 7.38
CA GLU A 103 14.58 1.86 7.28
C GLU A 103 15.07 0.42 7.07
N ALA A 104 14.43 -0.56 7.70
CA ALA A 104 14.72 -1.97 7.45
C ALA A 104 14.41 -2.37 5.99
N ALA A 105 13.28 -1.92 5.44
CA ALA A 105 12.92 -2.17 4.05
C ALA A 105 13.98 -1.62 3.08
N LEU A 106 14.39 -0.36 3.28
CA LEU A 106 15.42 0.28 2.47
C LEU A 106 16.77 -0.45 2.57
N ARG A 107 17.16 -0.88 3.77
CA ARG A 107 18.42 -1.64 4.00
C ARG A 107 18.42 -2.99 3.27
N HIS A 108 17.28 -3.65 3.17
CA HIS A 108 17.11 -4.88 2.37
C HIS A 108 16.95 -4.61 0.87
N GLY A 109 17.08 -3.36 0.42
CA GLY A 109 17.00 -2.97 -0.99
C GLY A 109 15.58 -2.90 -1.54
N LEU A 110 14.55 -2.95 -0.68
CA LEU A 110 13.18 -2.65 -1.10
C LEU A 110 13.03 -1.14 -1.24
N THR A 111 12.47 -0.68 -2.37
CA THR A 111 12.32 0.76 -2.64
C THR A 111 10.90 1.10 -3.06
N PRO A 112 10.42 2.34 -2.85
CA PRO A 112 9.07 2.72 -3.26
C PRO A 112 8.90 2.60 -4.78
N ALA A 113 7.74 2.10 -5.22
CA ALA A 113 7.44 1.82 -6.62
C ALA A 113 6.32 2.71 -7.20
#